data_AF-A0A2E8RVD9-F1
#
_entry.id   AF-A0A2E8RVD9-F1
#
_cell.length_a   1.000
_cell.length_b   1.000
_cell.length_c   1.000
_cell.angle_alpha   90.00
_cell.angle_beta   90.00
_cell.angle_gamma   90.00
#
_symmetry.space_group_name_H-M   'P 1'
#
loop_
_entity.id
_entity.type
_entity.pdbx_description
1 polymer ?
#
loop_
_entity_poly.entity_id
_entity_poly.type
_entity_poly.pdbx_seq_one_letter_code
_entity_poly.pdbx_strand_id
1 'polypeptide(L)'
;MTQANNDLLQALADIDRIVLLQVQDERYAQEAVQGCAEQLGCSWTTWDLGSDGAEEDPLQSLNQYIDTHSGDWILSFDLADRISDPVFARQLIQRSKASDGPVLIIAVDGPRPAPALQPYVRFVKLPVPSIEDTIQRVIRGLKNTGWKEPKKDKELPVRLARLVRMMHGLSLTRLDRTVQRLANQDPMLGEKAQELVQQARREQLHDLEFLEMIENTPSENQIGGLEVLQEWLHRRRRATQLGVLQRTVPPPRGMLLVGVPGCGKSLAAQVSASVFQVPLLRLEFGRLRGNTEGPERRLLRCLAEADKAAPCVLWLDEIDHALGTVATHQENQGLVGTLTSWLQEHETEVFVAATANRVEMLPPELVRKGRFDEIFFVDLPNRTERADILRVHLRAVEEDATSIDVDKLAESTAQYTGAELEAIVREAKIEATLSSSALTTEVIMDVVSQIVPLVRTHEKEIRHLREWATYRARSASTDTGVLAFFDSNDE
;
A
#
# COMPACT_ATOMS: atom_id res chain seq x y z
N MET A 1 -7.19 -9.10 -25.22
CA MET A 1 -5.73 -9.24 -25.06
C MET A 1 -5.15 -7.86 -24.85
N THR A 2 -4.45 -7.67 -23.74
CA THR A 2 -3.75 -6.43 -23.38
C THR A 2 -2.57 -6.19 -24.32
N GLN A 3 -2.16 -4.94 -24.52
CA GLN A 3 -1.03 -4.58 -25.39
C GLN A 3 0.26 -5.35 -25.03
N ALA A 4 0.50 -5.59 -23.74
CA ALA A 4 1.64 -6.38 -23.28
C ALA A 4 1.57 -7.88 -23.64
N ASN A 5 0.38 -8.47 -23.86
CA ASN A 5 0.28 -9.82 -24.42
C ASN A 5 0.63 -9.82 -25.92
N ASN A 6 0.37 -8.72 -26.63
CA ASN A 6 0.83 -8.56 -28.00
C ASN A 6 2.34 -8.33 -28.05
N ASP A 7 2.92 -7.59 -27.09
CA ASP A 7 4.36 -7.41 -26.99
C ASP A 7 5.08 -8.72 -26.67
N LEU A 8 4.50 -9.56 -25.79
CA LEU A 8 4.98 -10.92 -25.54
C LEU A 8 4.88 -11.79 -26.80
N LEU A 9 3.72 -11.78 -27.47
CA LEU A 9 3.51 -12.53 -28.70
C LEU A 9 4.51 -12.11 -29.79
N GLN A 10 4.78 -10.81 -29.94
CA GLN A 10 5.78 -10.30 -30.87
C GLN A 10 7.20 -10.71 -30.46
N ALA A 11 7.54 -10.60 -29.17
CA ALA A 11 8.83 -11.02 -28.66
C ALA A 11 9.12 -12.51 -28.91
N LEU A 12 8.08 -13.35 -28.78
CA LEU A 12 8.16 -14.79 -29.00
C LEU A 12 8.05 -15.20 -30.48
N ALA A 13 7.46 -14.35 -31.33
CA ALA A 13 7.38 -14.54 -32.78
C ALA A 13 8.65 -14.07 -33.52
N ASP A 14 9.37 -13.08 -32.96
CA ASP A 14 10.66 -12.61 -33.48
C ASP A 14 11.76 -13.67 -33.28
N ILE A 15 12.89 -13.54 -34.00
CA ILE A 15 14.07 -14.45 -33.90
C ILE A 15 14.84 -14.26 -32.57
N ASP A 16 14.27 -13.52 -31.61
CA ASP A 16 14.92 -13.22 -30.33
C ASP A 16 15.03 -14.50 -29.50
N ARG A 17 16.27 -14.90 -29.18
CA ARG A 17 16.55 -16.22 -28.59
C ARG A 17 16.51 -16.23 -27.06
N ILE A 18 16.43 -15.07 -26.43
CA ILE A 18 16.31 -14.91 -24.97
C ILE A 18 15.30 -13.80 -24.69
N VAL A 19 14.23 -14.14 -23.98
CA VAL A 19 13.20 -13.19 -23.52
C VAL A 19 13.24 -13.12 -22.01
N LEU A 20 13.43 -11.91 -21.47
CA LEU A 20 13.30 -11.65 -20.04
C LEU A 20 11.88 -11.17 -19.77
N LEU A 21 11.13 -11.99 -19.06
CA LEU A 21 9.74 -11.77 -18.75
C LEU A 21 9.64 -11.22 -17.33
N GLN A 22 9.36 -9.93 -17.17
CA GLN A 22 9.13 -9.37 -15.84
C GLN A 22 7.73 -9.79 -15.37
N VAL A 23 7.69 -10.60 -14.30
CA VAL A 23 6.47 -11.23 -13.79
C VAL A 23 6.21 -10.86 -12.34
N GLN A 24 4.95 -10.88 -11.94
CA GLN A 24 4.53 -10.74 -10.53
C GLN A 24 3.93 -12.04 -9.97
N ASP A 25 3.56 -12.99 -10.84
CA ASP A 25 2.95 -14.26 -10.48
C ASP A 25 3.38 -15.31 -11.51
N GLU A 26 3.94 -16.42 -11.03
CA GLU A 26 4.49 -17.49 -11.89
C GLU A 26 3.41 -18.16 -12.73
N ARG A 27 2.24 -18.40 -12.14
CA ARG A 27 1.12 -19.05 -12.82
C ARG A 27 0.53 -18.15 -13.88
N TYR A 28 0.50 -16.83 -13.64
CA TYR A 28 0.11 -15.86 -14.66
C TYR A 28 1.09 -15.85 -15.83
N ALA A 29 2.39 -15.97 -15.56
CA ALA A 29 3.41 -16.10 -16.59
C ALA A 29 3.22 -17.37 -17.44
N GLN A 30 2.99 -18.52 -16.79
CA GLN A 30 2.69 -19.79 -17.45
C GLN A 30 1.46 -19.69 -18.34
N GLU A 31 0.35 -19.11 -17.85
CA GLU A 31 -0.87 -18.93 -18.64
C GLU A 31 -0.66 -17.98 -19.84
N ALA A 32 0.16 -16.94 -19.69
CA ALA A 32 0.50 -16.02 -20.76
C ALA A 32 1.35 -16.69 -21.84
N VAL A 33 2.36 -17.48 -21.45
CA VAL A 33 3.21 -18.27 -22.36
C VAL A 33 2.38 -19.33 -23.07
N GLN A 34 1.53 -20.09 -22.35
CA GLN A 34 0.60 -21.06 -22.93
C GLN A 34 -0.30 -20.40 -23.99
N GLY A 35 -0.89 -19.24 -23.69
CA GLY A 35 -1.74 -18.52 -24.63
C GLY A 35 -1.01 -18.05 -25.89
N CYS A 36 0.28 -17.70 -25.79
CA CYS A 36 1.12 -17.36 -26.95
C CYS A 36 1.50 -18.62 -27.74
N ALA A 37 1.82 -19.72 -27.06
CA ALA A 37 2.22 -20.99 -27.65
C ALA A 37 1.06 -21.58 -28.48
N GLU A 38 -0.17 -21.54 -27.97
CA GLU A 38 -1.38 -21.94 -28.69
C GLU A 38 -1.62 -21.12 -29.96
N GLN A 39 -1.32 -19.81 -29.93
CA GLN A 39 -1.49 -18.93 -31.08
C GLN A 39 -0.43 -19.13 -32.17
N LEU A 40 0.82 -19.39 -31.77
CA LEU A 40 1.94 -19.62 -32.69
C LEU A 40 2.09 -21.09 -33.10
N GLY A 41 1.33 -22.01 -32.48
CA GLY A 41 1.42 -23.44 -32.73
C GLY A 41 2.73 -24.06 -32.23
N CYS A 42 3.33 -23.48 -31.18
CA CYS A 42 4.58 -23.91 -30.58
C CYS A 42 4.32 -24.76 -29.33
N SER A 43 5.27 -25.63 -29.00
CA SER A 43 5.35 -26.33 -27.70
C SER A 43 6.19 -25.53 -26.71
N TRP A 44 5.90 -25.69 -25.42
CA TRP A 44 6.67 -25.07 -24.34
C TRP A 44 6.71 -25.97 -23.11
N THR A 45 7.73 -25.79 -22.28
CA THR A 45 7.95 -26.50 -21.02
C THR A 45 8.46 -25.56 -19.93
N THR A 46 8.31 -25.97 -18.66
CA THR A 46 8.93 -25.31 -17.51
C THR A 46 10.20 -26.04 -17.09
N TRP A 47 11.22 -25.29 -16.69
CA TRP A 47 12.45 -25.83 -16.12
C TRP A 47 12.77 -25.18 -14.77
N ASP A 48 12.91 -26.02 -13.74
CA ASP A 48 13.17 -25.63 -12.36
C ASP A 48 14.46 -26.30 -11.84
N LEU A 49 15.19 -25.61 -10.97
CA LEU A 49 16.36 -26.13 -10.26
C LEU A 49 15.91 -27.17 -9.23
N GLY A 50 15.96 -28.45 -9.61
CA GLY A 50 15.76 -29.57 -8.69
C GLY A 50 14.88 -30.71 -9.21
N SER A 51 14.17 -30.52 -10.32
CA SER A 51 13.34 -31.58 -10.92
C SER A 51 14.16 -32.73 -11.53
N ASP A 52 15.42 -32.50 -11.88
CA ASP A 52 16.26 -33.43 -12.67
C ASP A 52 17.63 -33.79 -12.03
N GLY A 53 17.78 -33.72 -10.70
CA GLY A 53 19.05 -34.10 -10.03
C GLY A 53 20.19 -33.08 -10.20
N ALA A 54 19.84 -31.80 -10.34
CA ALA A 54 20.72 -30.67 -10.63
C ALA A 54 21.53 -30.15 -9.42
N GLU A 55 22.08 -31.03 -8.57
CA GLU A 55 22.75 -30.60 -7.32
C GLU A 55 24.21 -30.11 -7.52
N GLU A 56 24.92 -30.48 -8.60
CA GLU A 56 26.36 -30.16 -8.73
C GLU A 56 26.70 -29.03 -9.72
N ASP A 57 25.97 -28.85 -10.84
CA ASP A 57 26.15 -27.72 -11.78
C ASP A 57 24.85 -27.36 -12.53
N PRO A 58 24.17 -26.25 -12.14
CA PRO A 58 22.92 -25.81 -12.77
C PRO A 58 23.07 -25.45 -14.25
N LEU A 59 24.24 -24.97 -14.67
CA LEU A 59 24.52 -24.62 -16.06
C LEU A 59 24.62 -25.86 -16.94
N GLN A 60 25.29 -26.89 -16.44
CA GLN A 60 25.37 -28.17 -17.14
C GLN A 60 23.98 -28.81 -17.27
N SER A 61 23.19 -28.76 -16.20
CA SER A 61 21.82 -29.29 -16.16
C SER A 61 20.90 -28.55 -17.14
N LEU A 62 20.97 -27.22 -17.16
CA LEU A 62 20.22 -26.40 -18.12
C LEU A 62 20.63 -26.70 -19.56
N ASN A 63 21.94 -26.82 -19.83
CA ASN A 63 22.43 -27.15 -21.16
C ASN A 63 21.90 -28.51 -21.64
N GLN A 64 21.92 -29.52 -20.75
CA GLN A 64 21.40 -30.85 -21.06
C GLN A 64 19.89 -30.82 -21.32
N TYR A 65 19.14 -30.03 -20.55
CA TYR A 65 17.70 -29.88 -20.74
C TYR A 65 17.34 -29.18 -22.06
N ILE A 66 18.08 -28.13 -22.41
CA ILE A 66 17.93 -27.44 -23.71
C ILE A 66 18.21 -28.41 -24.86
N ASP A 67 19.25 -29.24 -24.74
CA ASP A 67 19.64 -30.21 -25.76
C ASP A 67 18.57 -31.32 -25.95
N THR A 68 17.80 -31.66 -24.91
CA THR A 68 16.70 -32.66 -24.98
C THR A 68 15.36 -32.10 -25.45
N HIS A 69 15.12 -30.78 -25.29
CA HIS A 69 13.87 -30.09 -25.66
C HIS A 69 14.07 -29.17 -26.87
N SER A 70 14.85 -29.64 -27.86
CA SER A 70 15.15 -28.87 -29.05
C SER A 70 13.89 -28.62 -29.88
N GLY A 71 13.32 -27.42 -29.77
CA GLY A 71 12.11 -27.01 -30.49
C GLY A 71 11.01 -26.47 -29.59
N ASP A 72 11.17 -26.57 -28.26
CA ASP A 72 10.21 -26.05 -27.27
C ASP A 72 10.67 -24.73 -26.61
N TRP A 73 9.74 -23.82 -26.31
CA TRP A 73 10.04 -22.66 -25.46
C TRP A 73 10.27 -23.12 -24.02
N ILE A 74 11.31 -22.60 -23.37
CA ILE A 74 11.66 -23.00 -22.01
C ILE A 74 11.40 -21.81 -21.08
N LEU A 75 10.44 -21.96 -20.16
CA LEU A 75 10.17 -20.98 -19.10
C LEU A 75 10.88 -21.40 -17.82
N SER A 76 11.69 -20.52 -17.24
CA SER A 76 12.34 -20.77 -15.94
C SER A 76 12.22 -19.58 -15.00
N PHE A 77 11.94 -19.88 -13.73
CA PHE A 77 11.86 -18.91 -12.62
C PHE A 77 13.17 -18.86 -11.81
N ASP A 78 13.90 -19.97 -11.74
CA ASP A 78 15.10 -20.10 -10.89
C ASP A 78 16.37 -19.48 -11.50
N LEU A 79 16.33 -19.10 -12.77
CA LEU A 79 17.45 -18.44 -13.44
C LEU A 79 17.52 -16.94 -13.15
N ALA A 80 16.48 -16.35 -12.53
CA ALA A 80 16.35 -14.91 -12.30
C ALA A 80 17.55 -14.32 -11.53
N ASP A 81 18.00 -14.97 -10.46
CA ASP A 81 19.10 -14.46 -9.64
C ASP A 81 20.47 -14.54 -10.34
N ARG A 82 20.59 -15.40 -11.36
CA ARG A 82 21.85 -15.68 -12.06
C ARG A 82 22.07 -14.80 -13.29
N ILE A 83 21.04 -14.13 -13.82
CA ILE A 83 21.17 -13.25 -15.00
C ILE A 83 22.12 -12.06 -14.77
N SER A 84 22.39 -11.74 -13.50
CA SER A 84 23.32 -10.68 -13.09
C SER A 84 24.78 -11.13 -13.08
N ASP A 85 25.06 -12.44 -13.06
CA ASP A 85 26.41 -12.99 -13.13
C ASP A 85 26.96 -12.85 -14.57
N PRO A 86 28.07 -12.11 -14.77
CA PRO A 86 28.69 -11.96 -16.09
C PRO A 86 29.14 -13.27 -16.75
N VAL A 87 29.49 -14.30 -15.96
CA VAL A 87 29.92 -15.60 -16.49
C VAL A 87 28.72 -16.36 -17.04
N PHE A 88 27.66 -16.49 -16.24
CA PHE A 88 26.39 -17.08 -16.62
C PHE A 88 25.80 -16.40 -17.86
N ALA A 89 25.76 -15.06 -17.88
CA ALA A 89 25.29 -14.26 -19.00
C ALA A 89 26.03 -14.56 -20.32
N ARG A 90 27.36 -14.68 -20.29
CA ARG A 90 28.16 -14.98 -21.49
C ARG A 90 27.86 -16.37 -22.05
N GLN A 91 27.66 -17.35 -21.18
CA GLN A 91 27.37 -18.72 -21.60
C GLN A 91 25.96 -18.83 -22.20
N LEU A 92 24.97 -18.16 -21.62
CA LEU A 92 23.63 -18.04 -22.23
C LEU A 92 23.69 -17.45 -23.64
N ILE A 93 24.49 -16.40 -23.86
CA ILE A 93 24.67 -15.80 -25.19
C ILE A 93 25.33 -16.76 -26.17
N GLN A 94 26.32 -17.55 -25.73
CA GLN A 94 26.97 -18.53 -26.60
C GLN A 94 26.00 -19.63 -27.03
N ARG A 95 25.21 -20.15 -26.09
CA ARG A 95 24.20 -21.17 -26.35
C ARG A 95 23.07 -20.65 -27.22
N SER A 96 22.60 -19.43 -26.97
CA SER A 96 21.57 -18.83 -27.80
C SER A 96 22.02 -18.77 -29.25
N LYS A 97 23.29 -18.50 -29.57
CA LYS A 97 23.83 -18.49 -30.94
C LYS A 97 23.96 -19.87 -31.61
N ALA A 98 23.97 -20.97 -30.85
CA ALA A 98 24.31 -22.31 -31.36
C ALA A 98 23.13 -23.19 -31.76
N SER A 99 21.89 -22.86 -31.35
CA SER A 99 20.68 -23.65 -31.65
C SER A 99 19.80 -23.06 -32.76
N ASP A 100 19.14 -23.94 -33.52
CA ASP A 100 18.02 -23.66 -34.45
C ASP A 100 16.64 -23.93 -33.78
N GLY A 101 16.54 -23.68 -32.47
CA GLY A 101 15.39 -23.95 -31.59
C GLY A 101 15.54 -23.21 -30.25
N PRO A 102 14.56 -23.23 -29.34
CA PRO A 102 13.82 -22.00 -29.09
C PRO A 102 14.28 -21.13 -27.94
N VAL A 103 13.55 -20.04 -27.89
CA VAL A 103 13.59 -18.89 -27.02
C VAL A 103 13.56 -19.31 -25.55
N LEU A 104 14.68 -19.12 -24.86
CA LEU A 104 14.74 -19.22 -23.40
C LEU A 104 13.97 -18.03 -22.81
N ILE A 105 12.88 -18.31 -22.09
CA ILE A 105 12.09 -17.32 -21.37
C ILE A 105 12.50 -17.38 -19.90
N ILE A 106 13.14 -16.33 -19.42
CA ILE A 106 13.50 -16.22 -18.00
C ILE A 106 12.49 -15.29 -17.36
N ALA A 107 11.69 -15.84 -16.47
CA ALA A 107 10.83 -15.07 -15.60
C ALA A 107 11.70 -14.39 -14.53
N VAL A 108 11.62 -13.07 -14.44
CA VAL A 108 12.46 -12.28 -13.54
C VAL A 108 11.59 -11.41 -12.63
N ASP A 109 11.87 -11.47 -11.33
CA ASP A 109 11.35 -10.55 -10.34
C ASP A 109 12.47 -9.60 -9.87
N GLY A 110 12.79 -8.61 -10.71
CA GLY A 110 13.99 -7.76 -10.56
C GLY A 110 15.22 -8.39 -11.21
N PRO A 111 16.43 -8.05 -10.76
CA PRO A 111 17.27 -6.91 -11.21
C PRO A 111 17.44 -6.76 -12.75
N ARG A 112 18.21 -5.76 -13.19
CA ARG A 112 18.61 -5.63 -14.61
C ARG A 112 19.63 -6.72 -14.95
N PRO A 113 19.53 -7.35 -16.15
CA PRO A 113 20.52 -8.32 -16.59
C PRO A 113 21.91 -7.69 -16.69
N ALA A 114 22.95 -8.54 -16.55
CA ALA A 114 24.33 -8.12 -16.73
C ALA A 114 24.51 -7.31 -18.02
N PRO A 115 25.34 -6.24 -18.05
CA PRO A 115 25.49 -5.38 -19.23
C PRO A 115 25.84 -6.14 -20.53
N ALA A 116 26.53 -7.29 -20.42
CA ALA A 116 26.86 -8.13 -21.55
C ALA A 116 25.63 -8.83 -22.18
N LEU A 117 24.58 -9.09 -21.40
CA LEU A 117 23.37 -9.78 -21.82
C LEU A 117 22.33 -8.85 -22.44
N GLN A 118 22.34 -7.56 -22.04
CA GLN A 118 21.38 -6.54 -22.50
C GLN A 118 21.18 -6.46 -24.03
N PRO A 119 22.23 -6.55 -24.89
CA PRO A 119 22.04 -6.48 -26.34
C PRO A 119 21.39 -7.72 -26.96
N TYR A 120 21.28 -8.82 -26.21
CA TYR A 120 20.83 -10.12 -26.70
C TYR A 120 19.49 -10.57 -26.09
N VAL A 121 18.87 -9.71 -25.26
CA VAL A 121 17.61 -10.01 -24.59
C VAL A 121 16.54 -9.03 -25.01
N ARG A 122 15.34 -9.55 -25.24
CA ARG A 122 14.15 -8.72 -25.27
C ARG A 122 13.51 -8.69 -23.89
N PHE A 123 13.29 -7.50 -23.36
CA PHE A 123 12.61 -7.31 -22.09
C PHE A 123 11.11 -7.12 -22.35
N VAL A 124 10.28 -7.98 -21.76
CA VAL A 124 8.82 -7.90 -21.84
C VAL A 124 8.27 -7.79 -20.43
N LYS A 125 7.53 -6.72 -20.15
CA LYS A 125 6.82 -6.55 -18.89
C LYS A 125 5.43 -7.13 -19.02
N LEU A 126 5.14 -8.21 -18.30
CA LEU A 126 3.76 -8.72 -18.24
C LEU A 126 2.89 -7.75 -17.42
N PRO A 127 1.66 -7.47 -17.88
CA PRO A 127 0.78 -6.58 -17.16
C PRO A 127 0.22 -7.31 -15.95
N VAL A 128 0.00 -6.61 -14.85
CA VAL A 128 -0.75 -7.13 -13.71
C VAL A 128 -2.16 -7.53 -14.20
N PRO A 129 -2.72 -8.68 -13.77
CA PRO A 129 -4.08 -9.06 -14.13
C PRO A 129 -5.03 -7.91 -13.86
N SER A 130 -5.86 -7.51 -14.83
CA SER A 130 -6.79 -6.40 -14.59
C SER A 130 -7.87 -6.81 -13.59
N ILE A 131 -8.55 -5.82 -13.00
CA ILE A 131 -9.72 -6.09 -12.15
C ILE A 131 -10.81 -6.84 -12.94
N GLU A 132 -10.97 -6.58 -14.23
CA GLU A 132 -11.88 -7.35 -15.11
C GLU A 132 -11.43 -8.81 -15.23
N ASP A 133 -10.13 -9.06 -15.45
CA ASP A 133 -9.61 -10.44 -15.47
C ASP A 133 -9.85 -11.15 -14.13
N THR A 134 -9.70 -10.41 -13.03
CA THR A 134 -9.97 -10.91 -11.67
C THR A 134 -11.45 -11.27 -11.51
N ILE A 135 -12.38 -10.40 -11.98
CA ILE A 135 -13.83 -10.66 -11.99
C ILE A 135 -14.12 -11.96 -12.75
N GLN A 136 -13.62 -12.09 -13.98
CA GLN A 136 -13.86 -13.25 -14.82
C GLN A 136 -13.32 -14.54 -14.19
N ARG A 137 -12.13 -14.49 -13.58
CA ARG A 137 -11.52 -15.62 -12.88
C ARG A 137 -12.33 -16.04 -11.67
N VAL A 138 -12.74 -15.10 -10.82
CA VAL A 138 -13.55 -15.39 -9.63
C VAL A 138 -14.88 -16.02 -10.03
N ILE A 139 -15.59 -15.44 -11.02
CA ILE A 139 -16.87 -15.98 -11.49
C ILE A 139 -16.69 -17.39 -12.09
N ARG A 140 -15.66 -17.59 -12.92
CA ARG A 140 -15.35 -18.91 -13.50
C ARG A 140 -15.00 -19.92 -12.40
N GLY A 141 -14.16 -19.54 -11.45
CA GLY A 141 -13.76 -20.36 -10.32
C GLY A 141 -14.97 -20.79 -9.48
N LEU A 142 -15.86 -19.86 -9.14
CA LEU A 142 -17.11 -20.17 -8.44
C LEU A 142 -17.96 -21.17 -9.23
N LYS A 143 -18.18 -20.95 -10.54
CA LYS A 143 -18.95 -21.88 -11.37
C LYS A 143 -18.32 -23.29 -11.41
N ASN A 144 -17.00 -23.38 -11.48
CA ASN A 144 -16.28 -24.66 -11.49
C ASN A 144 -16.42 -25.46 -10.19
N THR A 145 -16.68 -24.79 -9.05
CA THR A 145 -16.97 -25.48 -7.78
C THR A 145 -18.40 -26.05 -7.71
N GLY A 146 -19.25 -25.76 -8.70
CA GLY A 146 -20.67 -26.09 -8.66
C GLY A 146 -21.52 -25.09 -7.87
N TRP A 147 -20.94 -23.93 -7.50
CA TRP A 147 -21.67 -22.84 -6.86
C TRP A 147 -22.86 -22.40 -7.72
N LYS A 148 -24.03 -22.29 -7.08
CA LYS A 148 -25.27 -21.83 -7.72
C LYS A 148 -25.59 -20.44 -7.22
N GLU A 149 -25.72 -19.53 -8.18
CA GLU A 149 -26.07 -18.15 -7.90
C GLU A 149 -27.39 -18.06 -7.10
N PRO A 150 -27.38 -17.39 -5.93
CA PRO A 150 -28.59 -17.16 -5.13
C PRO A 150 -29.68 -16.44 -5.94
N LYS A 151 -30.85 -17.07 -6.06
CA LYS A 151 -31.98 -16.47 -6.80
C LYS A 151 -32.59 -15.32 -5.99
N LYS A 152 -32.92 -14.21 -6.67
CA LYS A 152 -33.60 -13.00 -6.12
C LYS A 152 -32.77 -12.15 -5.14
N ASP A 153 -31.45 -12.36 -5.09
CA ASP A 153 -30.56 -11.56 -4.25
C ASP A 153 -30.10 -10.29 -4.99
N LYS A 154 -30.72 -9.15 -4.69
CA LYS A 154 -30.41 -7.87 -5.34
C LYS A 154 -29.05 -7.30 -4.92
N GLU A 155 -28.50 -7.74 -3.79
CA GLU A 155 -27.25 -7.22 -3.23
C GLU A 155 -26.03 -8.03 -3.65
N LEU A 156 -26.23 -9.23 -4.18
CA LEU A 156 -25.17 -10.11 -4.66
C LEU A 156 -24.16 -9.42 -5.60
N PRO A 157 -24.57 -8.61 -6.61
CA PRO A 157 -23.60 -7.92 -7.47
C PRO A 157 -22.68 -6.97 -6.70
N VAL A 158 -23.22 -6.27 -5.68
CA VAL A 158 -22.46 -5.33 -4.86
C VAL A 158 -21.48 -6.08 -3.95
N ARG A 159 -21.92 -7.18 -3.34
CA ARG A 159 -21.06 -8.03 -2.50
C ARG A 159 -19.96 -8.70 -3.31
N LEU A 160 -20.29 -9.24 -4.48
CA LEU A 160 -19.32 -9.85 -5.39
C LEU A 160 -18.28 -8.81 -5.85
N ALA A 161 -18.71 -7.62 -6.27
CA ALA A 161 -17.80 -6.55 -6.67
C ALA A 161 -16.84 -6.15 -5.55
N ARG A 162 -17.33 -6.07 -4.31
CA ARG A 162 -16.51 -5.81 -3.12
C ARG A 162 -15.48 -6.93 -2.90
N LEU A 163 -15.91 -8.19 -2.90
CA LEU A 163 -15.02 -9.33 -2.69
C LEU A 163 -13.96 -9.44 -3.79
N VAL A 164 -14.34 -9.23 -5.06
CA VAL A 164 -13.39 -9.24 -6.18
C VAL A 164 -12.36 -8.12 -6.02
N ARG A 165 -12.78 -6.91 -5.67
CA ARG A 165 -11.85 -5.80 -5.39
C ARG A 165 -10.89 -6.15 -4.25
N MET A 166 -11.35 -6.82 -3.21
CA MET A 166 -10.50 -7.24 -2.08
C MET A 166 -9.55 -8.40 -2.45
N MET A 167 -9.97 -9.29 -3.34
CA MET A 167 -9.17 -10.40 -3.86
C MET A 167 -8.19 -9.96 -4.96
N HIS A 168 -8.38 -8.77 -5.53
CA HIS A 168 -7.43 -8.20 -6.48
C HIS A 168 -6.05 -8.04 -5.81
N GLY A 169 -4.99 -8.39 -6.54
CA GLY A 169 -3.62 -8.48 -6.01
C GLY A 169 -3.30 -9.77 -5.24
N LEU A 170 -4.23 -10.74 -5.13
CA LEU A 170 -3.85 -12.10 -4.71
C LEU A 170 -3.12 -12.83 -5.83
N SER A 171 -2.15 -13.67 -5.48
CA SER A 171 -1.57 -14.64 -6.41
C SER A 171 -2.66 -15.57 -6.94
N LEU A 172 -2.54 -16.04 -8.19
CA LEU A 172 -3.58 -16.85 -8.83
C LEU A 172 -3.86 -18.14 -8.05
N THR A 173 -2.82 -18.76 -7.50
CA THR A 173 -2.96 -19.95 -6.65
C THR A 173 -3.76 -19.66 -5.39
N ARG A 174 -3.54 -18.51 -4.76
CA ARG A 174 -4.24 -18.11 -3.54
C ARG A 174 -5.65 -17.61 -3.82
N LEU A 175 -5.86 -16.95 -4.95
CA LEU A 175 -7.17 -16.57 -5.48
C LEU A 175 -8.05 -17.81 -5.64
N ASP A 176 -7.57 -18.84 -6.34
CA ASP A 176 -8.32 -20.08 -6.57
C ASP A 176 -8.69 -20.79 -5.26
N ARG A 177 -7.74 -20.90 -4.32
CA ARG A 177 -7.99 -21.47 -3.00
C ARG A 177 -9.03 -20.67 -2.23
N THR A 178 -8.96 -19.34 -2.28
CA THR A 178 -9.94 -18.46 -1.65
C THR A 178 -11.32 -18.67 -2.27
N VAL A 179 -11.43 -18.69 -3.60
CA VAL A 179 -12.70 -18.93 -4.30
C VAL A 179 -13.33 -20.28 -3.94
N GLN A 180 -12.52 -21.34 -3.81
CA GLN A 180 -12.98 -22.64 -3.33
C GLN A 180 -13.50 -22.57 -1.89
N ARG A 181 -12.78 -21.88 -0.98
CA ARG A 181 -13.23 -21.67 0.41
C ARG A 181 -14.53 -20.87 0.47
N LEU A 182 -14.67 -19.83 -0.34
CA LEU A 182 -15.88 -19.01 -0.44
C LEU A 182 -17.09 -19.87 -0.82
N ALA A 183 -16.99 -20.62 -1.92
CA ALA A 183 -18.07 -21.48 -2.39
C ALA A 183 -18.51 -22.54 -1.36
N ASN A 184 -17.56 -23.06 -0.58
CA ASN A 184 -17.81 -24.13 0.40
C ASN A 184 -18.30 -23.61 1.76
N GLN A 185 -17.76 -22.50 2.25
CA GLN A 185 -17.97 -22.04 3.64
C GLN A 185 -19.01 -20.93 3.76
N ASP A 186 -19.22 -20.14 2.71
CA ASP A 186 -20.23 -19.09 2.64
C ASP A 186 -20.77 -18.92 1.21
N PRO A 187 -21.65 -19.84 0.75
CA PRO A 187 -22.21 -19.79 -0.60
C PRO A 187 -23.04 -18.53 -0.87
N MET A 188 -23.48 -17.82 0.18
CA MET A 188 -24.22 -16.57 0.02
C MET A 188 -23.29 -15.38 -0.22
N LEU A 189 -21.97 -15.54 -0.07
CA LEU A 189 -20.99 -14.46 -0.16
C LEU A 189 -21.32 -13.32 0.82
N GLY A 190 -21.61 -13.68 2.07
CA GLY A 190 -21.95 -12.77 3.17
C GLY A 190 -20.72 -12.24 3.93
N GLU A 191 -20.87 -12.02 5.23
CA GLU A 191 -19.79 -11.47 6.09
C GLU A 191 -18.61 -12.44 6.23
N LYS A 192 -18.89 -13.74 6.36
CA LYS A 192 -17.84 -14.76 6.47
C LYS A 192 -16.99 -14.84 5.21
N ALA A 193 -17.57 -14.64 4.03
CA ALA A 193 -16.81 -14.50 2.79
C ALA A 193 -15.82 -13.33 2.84
N GLN A 194 -16.22 -12.20 3.43
CA GLN A 194 -15.35 -11.04 3.60
C GLN A 194 -14.16 -11.37 4.51
N GLU A 195 -14.41 -12.05 5.64
CA GLU A 195 -13.36 -12.48 6.57
C GLU A 195 -12.35 -13.42 5.90
N LEU A 196 -12.84 -14.38 5.09
CA LEU A 196 -11.99 -15.32 4.36
C LEU A 196 -11.06 -14.62 3.36
N VAL A 197 -11.57 -13.63 2.64
CA VAL A 197 -10.74 -12.84 1.71
C VAL A 197 -9.72 -11.98 2.46
N GLN A 198 -10.13 -11.35 3.56
CA GLN A 198 -9.20 -10.58 4.40
C GLN A 198 -8.09 -11.46 4.97
N GLN A 199 -8.43 -12.66 5.44
CA GLN A 199 -7.45 -13.64 5.91
C GLN A 199 -6.47 -14.03 4.80
N ALA A 200 -6.98 -14.34 3.59
CA ALA A 200 -6.14 -14.70 2.47
C ALA A 200 -5.17 -13.57 2.07
N ARG A 201 -5.62 -12.31 2.13
CA ARG A 201 -4.76 -11.12 1.91
C ARG A 201 -3.71 -10.98 3.01
N ARG A 202 -4.09 -11.14 4.28
CA ARG A 202 -3.15 -11.08 5.42
C ARG A 202 -2.02 -12.08 5.28
N GLU A 203 -2.38 -13.34 5.10
CA GLU A 203 -1.40 -14.42 4.93
C GLU A 203 -0.52 -14.28 3.67
N GLN A 204 -0.87 -13.47 2.67
CA GLN A 204 0.00 -13.20 1.52
C GLN A 204 0.98 -12.06 1.82
N LEU A 205 0.53 -11.07 2.58
CA LEU A 205 1.25 -9.83 2.83
C LEU A 205 2.09 -9.87 4.12
N HIS A 206 1.95 -10.94 4.91
CA HIS A 206 2.71 -11.13 6.16
C HIS A 206 4.22 -11.31 5.91
N ASP A 207 4.61 -11.91 4.78
CA ASP A 207 6.00 -12.30 4.50
C ASP A 207 6.74 -11.28 3.61
N LEU A 208 6.30 -10.02 3.59
CA LEU A 208 6.97 -8.97 2.82
C LEU A 208 8.34 -8.62 3.42
N GLU A 209 9.34 -8.44 2.56
CA GLU A 209 10.73 -8.25 3.00
C GLU A 209 10.91 -6.86 3.64
N PHE A 210 10.26 -5.83 3.08
CA PHE A 210 10.51 -4.45 3.45
C PHE A 210 9.30 -3.68 3.97
N LEU A 211 8.09 -4.22 3.79
CA LEU A 211 6.84 -3.61 4.23
C LEU A 211 6.25 -4.39 5.41
N GLU A 212 5.76 -3.66 6.41
CA GLU A 212 5.02 -4.26 7.52
C GLU A 212 3.52 -4.16 7.24
N MET A 213 2.81 -5.28 7.32
CA MET A 213 1.35 -5.26 7.30
C MET A 213 0.80 -4.90 8.68
N ILE A 214 -0.03 -3.85 8.76
CA ILE A 214 -0.73 -3.49 10.00
C ILE A 214 -2.00 -4.32 10.12
N GLU A 215 -2.00 -5.30 11.03
CA GLU A 215 -3.10 -6.25 11.20
C GLU A 215 -4.39 -5.60 11.74
N ASN A 216 -4.23 -4.74 12.76
CA ASN A 216 -5.34 -4.09 13.46
C ASN A 216 -5.48 -2.65 12.99
N THR A 217 -5.94 -2.48 11.75
CA THR A 217 -6.17 -1.14 11.20
C THR A 217 -7.30 -0.45 11.98
N PRO A 218 -7.09 0.78 12.48
CA PRO A 218 -8.12 1.55 13.18
C PRO A 218 -9.39 1.73 12.36
N SER A 219 -10.54 1.61 13.02
CA SER A 219 -11.83 1.85 12.37
C SER A 219 -12.08 3.35 12.19
N GLU A 220 -12.95 3.70 11.24
CA GLU A 220 -13.32 5.09 10.97
C GLU A 220 -13.89 5.81 12.20
N ASN A 221 -14.62 5.08 13.07
CA ASN A 221 -15.23 5.61 14.28
C ASN A 221 -14.22 5.99 15.38
N GLN A 222 -12.93 5.67 15.21
CA GLN A 222 -11.87 6.03 16.16
C GLN A 222 -11.28 7.42 15.89
N ILE A 223 -11.71 8.12 14.83
CA ILE A 223 -11.32 9.51 14.57
C ILE A 223 -12.47 10.45 14.97
N GLY A 224 -12.19 11.37 15.90
CA GLY A 224 -13.01 12.54 16.14
C GLY A 224 -12.48 13.74 15.33
N GLY A 225 -13.37 14.48 14.65
CA GLY A 225 -13.03 15.64 13.84
C GLY A 225 -12.47 15.33 12.45
N LEU A 226 -11.74 16.29 11.86
CA LEU A 226 -11.13 16.18 10.51
C LEU A 226 -12.16 15.95 9.39
N GLU A 227 -13.34 16.58 9.48
CA GLU A 227 -14.48 16.27 8.61
C GLU A 227 -14.18 16.52 7.13
N VAL A 228 -13.37 17.54 6.81
CA VAL A 228 -12.99 17.86 5.44
C VAL A 228 -12.12 16.75 4.84
N LEU A 229 -11.19 16.21 5.63
CA LEU A 229 -10.38 15.07 5.23
C LEU A 229 -11.22 13.81 5.06
N GLN A 230 -12.09 13.50 6.03
CA GLN A 230 -12.97 12.33 5.96
C GLN A 230 -13.88 12.38 4.74
N GLU A 231 -14.53 13.51 4.49
CA GLU A 231 -15.37 13.71 3.30
C GLU A 231 -14.57 13.53 2.00
N TRP A 232 -13.35 14.05 1.96
CA TRP A 232 -12.45 13.89 0.82
C TRP A 232 -12.11 12.42 0.56
N LEU A 233 -11.76 11.65 1.59
CA LEU A 233 -11.49 10.21 1.48
C LEU A 233 -12.73 9.45 0.97
N HIS A 234 -13.92 9.74 1.50
CA HIS A 234 -15.17 9.11 1.05
C HIS A 234 -15.50 9.40 -0.42
N ARG A 235 -15.29 10.63 -0.87
CA ARG A 235 -15.47 11.01 -2.28
C ARG A 235 -14.51 10.23 -3.18
N ARG A 236 -13.27 10.00 -2.75
CA ARG A 236 -12.26 9.24 -3.51
C ARG A 236 -12.58 7.75 -3.52
N ARG A 237 -13.00 7.18 -2.39
CA ARG A 237 -13.51 5.79 -2.34
C ARG A 237 -14.63 5.58 -3.34
N ARG A 238 -15.63 6.47 -3.37
CA ARG A 238 -16.74 6.42 -4.33
C ARG A 238 -16.26 6.56 -5.77
N ALA A 239 -15.35 7.50 -6.03
CA ALA A 239 -14.78 7.70 -7.36
C ALA A 239 -14.02 6.46 -7.86
N THR A 240 -13.23 5.80 -7.01
CA THR A 240 -12.54 4.56 -7.39
C THR A 240 -13.53 3.42 -7.63
N GLN A 241 -14.54 3.27 -6.77
CA GLN A 241 -15.58 2.24 -6.95
C GLN A 241 -16.37 2.39 -8.25
N LEU A 242 -16.69 3.63 -8.66
CA LEU A 242 -17.41 3.92 -9.90
C LEU A 242 -16.48 3.92 -11.12
N GLY A 243 -15.28 4.46 -10.96
CA GLY A 243 -14.27 4.63 -12.00
C GLY A 243 -13.67 3.32 -12.48
N VAL A 244 -13.53 2.32 -11.61
CA VAL A 244 -13.10 0.95 -11.98
C VAL A 244 -14.00 0.34 -13.06
N LEU A 245 -15.31 0.61 -13.02
CA LEU A 245 -16.28 0.06 -13.97
C LEU A 245 -16.25 0.77 -15.33
N GLN A 246 -15.76 2.01 -15.40
CA GLN A 246 -15.84 2.85 -16.61
C GLN A 246 -14.47 3.29 -17.15
N ARG A 247 -13.38 3.07 -16.41
CA ARG A 247 -12.02 3.57 -16.69
C ARG A 247 -11.97 5.08 -16.97
N THR A 248 -12.84 5.86 -16.33
CA THR A 248 -12.98 7.30 -16.58
C THR A 248 -12.20 8.17 -15.59
N VAL A 249 -11.77 7.60 -14.45
CA VAL A 249 -11.08 8.35 -13.39
C VAL A 249 -9.81 7.58 -13.02
N PRO A 250 -8.64 8.25 -12.99
CA PRO A 250 -7.40 7.62 -12.52
C PRO A 250 -7.52 7.23 -11.04
N PRO A 251 -6.81 6.18 -10.58
CA PRO A 251 -6.79 5.81 -9.18
C PRO A 251 -6.25 6.98 -8.32
N PRO A 252 -6.76 7.16 -7.08
CA PRO A 252 -6.27 8.18 -6.18
C PRO A 252 -4.84 7.83 -5.76
N ARG A 253 -3.92 8.80 -5.87
CA ARG A 253 -2.49 8.58 -5.65
C ARG A 253 -2.09 8.65 -4.19
N GLY A 254 -2.72 9.55 -3.44
CA GLY A 254 -2.36 9.71 -2.03
C GLY A 254 -2.60 11.08 -1.44
N MET A 255 -2.29 11.19 -0.15
CA MET A 255 -2.33 12.41 0.64
C MET A 255 -1.06 12.58 1.48
N LEU A 256 -0.66 13.83 1.67
CA LEU A 256 0.34 14.21 2.67
C LEU A 256 -0.34 14.94 3.81
N LEU A 257 -0.22 14.42 5.03
CA LEU A 257 -0.73 15.02 6.26
C LEU A 257 0.39 15.75 6.97
N VAL A 258 0.32 17.08 6.98
CA VAL A 258 1.27 17.95 7.67
C VAL A 258 0.56 18.60 8.85
N GLY A 259 1.22 18.79 9.98
CA GLY A 259 0.65 19.65 11.02
C GLY A 259 1.08 19.32 12.43
N VAL A 260 0.32 19.81 13.40
CA VAL A 260 0.71 19.83 14.81
C VAL A 260 0.87 18.39 15.35
N PRO A 261 1.99 18.05 16.03
CA PRO A 261 2.16 16.74 16.65
C PRO A 261 1.00 16.41 17.61
N GLY A 262 0.62 15.13 17.69
CA GLY A 262 -0.47 14.70 18.56
C GLY A 262 -1.90 15.02 18.08
N CYS A 263 -2.09 15.62 16.91
CA CYS A 263 -3.42 15.95 16.36
C CYS A 263 -4.00 14.88 15.41
N GLY A 264 -3.57 13.62 15.53
CA GLY A 264 -4.22 12.51 14.82
C GLY A 264 -3.77 12.27 13.37
N LYS A 265 -2.65 12.83 12.91
CA LYS A 265 -2.13 12.61 11.54
C LYS A 265 -1.88 11.13 11.21
N SER A 266 -1.11 10.45 12.06
CA SER A 266 -0.81 9.02 11.87
C SER A 266 -2.08 8.17 11.96
N LEU A 267 -2.98 8.48 12.89
CA LEU A 267 -4.29 7.81 12.98
C LEU A 267 -5.13 8.01 11.71
N ALA A 268 -5.19 9.24 11.18
CA ALA A 268 -5.90 9.55 9.94
C ALA A 268 -5.30 8.86 8.71
N ALA A 269 -3.97 8.76 8.63
CA ALA A 269 -3.30 7.96 7.61
C ALA A 269 -3.73 6.48 7.68
N GLN A 270 -3.76 5.89 8.87
CA GLN A 270 -4.17 4.49 9.05
C GLN A 270 -5.66 4.27 8.73
N VAL A 271 -6.55 5.16 9.18
CA VAL A 271 -7.99 5.06 8.91
C VAL A 271 -8.32 5.16 7.42
N SER A 272 -7.47 5.80 6.61
CA SER A 272 -7.68 5.81 5.16
C SER A 272 -7.79 4.39 4.58
N ALA A 273 -7.04 3.42 5.10
CA ALA A 273 -7.13 2.02 4.68
C ALA A 273 -8.47 1.38 5.04
N SER A 274 -9.01 1.69 6.23
CA SER A 274 -10.36 1.27 6.65
C SER A 274 -11.45 1.90 5.78
N VAL A 275 -11.32 3.18 5.43
CA VAL A 275 -12.26 3.87 4.53
C VAL A 275 -12.24 3.20 3.15
N PHE A 276 -11.06 2.93 2.59
CA PHE A 276 -10.92 2.26 1.30
C PHE A 276 -11.23 0.75 1.34
N GLN A 277 -11.25 0.14 2.53
CA GLN A 277 -11.40 -1.30 2.78
C GLN A 277 -10.31 -2.12 2.10
N VAL A 278 -9.05 -1.67 2.24
CA VAL A 278 -7.86 -2.31 1.66
C VAL A 278 -6.79 -2.51 2.75
N PRO A 279 -5.81 -3.41 2.55
CA PRO A 279 -4.71 -3.58 3.48
C PRO A 279 -3.92 -2.29 3.71
N LEU A 280 -3.43 -2.12 4.94
CA LEU A 280 -2.51 -1.07 5.33
C LEU A 280 -1.09 -1.65 5.40
N LEU A 281 -0.19 -1.11 4.58
CA LEU A 281 1.22 -1.46 4.54
C LEU A 281 2.04 -0.27 5.04
N ARG A 282 2.93 -0.48 6.01
CA ARG A 282 3.81 0.55 6.54
C ARG A 282 5.22 0.36 5.97
N LEU A 283 5.78 1.45 5.43
CA LEU A 283 7.19 1.50 5.07
C LEU A 283 7.98 2.05 6.25
N GLU A 284 8.91 1.25 6.76
CA GLU A 284 9.88 1.71 7.76
C GLU A 284 11.16 2.21 7.10
N PHE A 285 11.36 3.52 7.03
CA PHE A 285 12.57 4.10 6.44
C PHE A 285 13.87 3.65 7.11
N GLY A 286 13.82 3.25 8.40
CA GLY A 286 14.95 2.66 9.10
C GLY A 286 15.47 1.36 8.44
N ARG A 287 14.59 0.53 7.86
CA ARG A 287 14.94 -0.75 7.22
C ARG A 287 15.60 -0.56 5.84
N LEU A 288 15.44 0.61 5.24
CA LEU A 288 16.11 0.95 3.98
C LEU A 288 17.63 1.09 4.14
N ARG A 289 18.14 1.16 5.37
CA ARG A 289 19.57 1.34 5.65
C ARG A 289 20.23 -0.02 5.92
N GLY A 290 21.35 -0.31 5.24
CA GLY A 290 22.11 -1.56 5.44
C GLY A 290 23.33 -1.68 4.53
N ASN A 291 24.20 -2.66 4.81
CA ASN A 291 25.59 -2.65 4.32
C ASN A 291 25.80 -3.20 2.90
N THR A 292 24.83 -3.90 2.30
CA THR A 292 25.06 -4.68 1.06
C THR A 292 24.36 -4.12 -0.18
N GLU A 293 23.20 -3.45 0.00
CA GLU A 293 22.47 -2.78 -1.08
C GLU A 293 22.18 -1.33 -0.68
N GLY A 294 22.40 -0.39 -1.59
CA GLY A 294 22.15 1.03 -1.34
C GLY A 294 20.65 1.33 -1.09
N PRO A 295 20.33 2.38 -0.32
CA PRO A 295 18.98 2.64 0.18
C PRO A 295 17.96 2.92 -0.94
N GLU A 296 18.39 3.51 -2.05
CA GLU A 296 17.56 3.70 -3.25
C GLU A 296 17.04 2.38 -3.85
N ARG A 297 17.90 1.36 -3.94
CA ARG A 297 17.52 0.06 -4.52
C ARG A 297 16.52 -0.66 -3.63
N ARG A 298 16.72 -0.59 -2.32
CA ARG A 298 15.75 -1.13 -1.35
C ARG A 298 14.42 -0.42 -1.45
N LEU A 299 14.41 0.91 -1.55
CA LEU A 299 13.18 1.68 -1.74
C LEU A 299 12.46 1.26 -3.03
N LEU A 300 13.17 1.08 -4.14
CA LEU A 300 12.57 0.57 -5.38
C LEU A 300 11.93 -0.81 -5.19
N ARG A 301 12.57 -1.73 -4.46
CA ARG A 301 11.98 -3.03 -4.12
C ARG A 301 10.73 -2.88 -3.26
N CYS A 302 10.75 -2.03 -2.23
CA CYS A 302 9.58 -1.75 -1.38
C CYS A 302 8.40 -1.23 -2.19
N LEU A 303 8.65 -0.28 -3.08
CA LEU A 303 7.62 0.32 -3.91
C LEU A 303 7.06 -0.69 -4.93
N ALA A 304 7.92 -1.57 -5.47
CA ALA A 304 7.48 -2.68 -6.31
C ALA A 304 6.65 -3.72 -5.53
N GLU A 305 6.97 -4.00 -4.26
CA GLU A 305 6.13 -4.82 -3.38
C GLU A 305 4.76 -4.17 -3.13
N ALA A 306 4.73 -2.86 -2.90
CA ALA A 306 3.48 -2.12 -2.74
C ALA A 306 2.62 -2.19 -4.02
N ASP A 307 3.24 -2.01 -5.20
CA ASP A 307 2.57 -2.13 -6.50
C ASP A 307 1.97 -3.53 -6.72
N LYS A 308 2.70 -4.60 -6.35
CA LYS A 308 2.20 -5.98 -6.38
C LYS A 308 1.05 -6.20 -5.40
N ALA A 309 1.12 -5.54 -4.25
CA ALA A 309 0.12 -5.64 -3.21
C ALA A 309 -1.14 -4.80 -3.50
N ALA A 310 -1.19 -4.01 -4.57
CA ALA A 310 -2.36 -3.23 -4.92
C ALA A 310 -3.62 -4.11 -5.05
N PRO A 311 -4.81 -3.67 -4.56
CA PRO A 311 -5.07 -2.36 -3.98
C PRO A 311 -4.70 -2.34 -2.49
N CYS A 312 -4.01 -1.28 -2.04
CA CYS A 312 -3.56 -1.10 -0.66
C CYS A 312 -3.36 0.39 -0.31
N VAL A 313 -3.22 0.69 0.98
CA VAL A 313 -2.68 1.96 1.45
C VAL A 313 -1.22 1.74 1.84
N LEU A 314 -0.32 2.54 1.27
CA LEU A 314 1.08 2.61 1.68
C LEU A 314 1.27 3.78 2.64
N TRP A 315 1.47 3.49 3.91
CA TRP A 315 1.69 4.47 4.96
C TRP A 315 3.18 4.77 5.14
N LEU A 316 3.51 6.04 4.93
CA LEU A 316 4.84 6.61 5.12
C LEU A 316 4.79 7.53 6.35
N ASP A 317 5.14 7.01 7.52
CA ASP A 317 5.07 7.80 8.75
C ASP A 317 6.33 8.65 8.95
N GLU A 318 6.14 9.88 9.42
CA GLU A 318 7.19 10.84 9.78
C GLU A 318 8.28 10.97 8.70
N ILE A 319 7.84 11.20 7.45
CA ILE A 319 8.74 11.27 6.30
C ILE A 319 9.78 12.40 6.44
N ASP A 320 9.45 13.43 7.19
CA ASP A 320 10.34 14.53 7.56
C ASP A 320 11.51 14.06 8.45
N HIS A 321 11.26 13.14 9.37
CA HIS A 321 12.32 12.55 10.18
C HIS A 321 13.22 11.65 9.32
N ALA A 322 12.60 10.79 8.50
CA ALA A 322 13.32 9.87 7.62
C ALA A 322 14.26 10.59 6.64
N LEU A 323 13.81 11.71 6.07
CA LEU A 323 14.53 12.47 5.06
C LEU A 323 15.41 13.57 5.67
N GLY A 324 15.12 13.98 6.90
CA GLY A 324 15.79 15.07 7.59
C GLY A 324 16.95 14.68 8.51
N THR A 325 16.97 13.45 9.05
CA THR A 325 17.99 13.03 10.03
C THR A 325 19.26 12.47 9.36
N VAL A 326 20.26 13.35 9.23
CA VAL A 326 21.71 13.09 9.22
C VAL A 326 22.13 11.80 8.50
N ALA A 327 22.05 11.83 7.17
CA ALA A 327 22.86 11.04 6.25
C ALA A 327 23.62 12.02 5.34
N THR A 328 24.54 11.55 4.51
CA THR A 328 25.15 12.44 3.51
C THR A 328 24.04 13.04 2.63
N HIS A 329 24.10 14.34 2.32
CA HIS A 329 23.08 15.01 1.50
C HIS A 329 22.75 14.24 0.20
N GLN A 330 23.71 13.48 -0.33
CA GLN A 330 23.59 12.71 -1.56
C GLN A 330 22.67 11.49 -1.45
N GLU A 331 22.72 10.71 -0.37
CA GLU A 331 21.86 9.53 -0.19
C GLU A 331 20.38 9.93 -0.04
N ASN A 332 20.12 11.01 0.70
CA ASN A 332 18.76 11.52 0.86
C ASN A 332 18.20 12.06 -0.47
N GLN A 333 19.01 12.74 -1.29
CA GLN A 333 18.58 13.19 -2.62
C GLN A 333 18.16 12.03 -3.52
N GLY A 334 18.91 10.93 -3.49
CA GLY A 334 18.59 9.72 -4.23
C GLY A 334 17.27 9.07 -3.82
N LEU A 335 17.04 8.94 -2.51
CA LEU A 335 15.78 8.44 -1.96
C LEU A 335 14.58 9.32 -2.35
N VAL A 336 14.73 10.64 -2.20
CA VAL A 336 13.68 11.60 -2.56
C VAL A 336 13.39 11.55 -4.05
N GLY A 337 14.42 11.48 -4.89
CA GLY A 337 14.29 11.33 -6.34
C GLY A 337 13.52 10.06 -6.70
N THR A 338 13.91 8.92 -6.11
CA THR A 338 13.26 7.63 -6.32
C THR A 338 11.78 7.65 -5.93
N LEU A 339 11.47 8.13 -4.72
CA LEU A 339 10.10 8.22 -4.23
C LEU A 339 9.26 9.17 -5.10
N THR A 340 9.81 10.33 -5.45
CA THR A 340 9.10 11.35 -6.25
C THR A 340 8.80 10.84 -7.66
N SER A 341 9.77 10.17 -8.30
CA SER A 341 9.56 9.57 -9.63
C SER A 341 8.47 8.51 -9.58
N TRP A 342 8.52 7.61 -8.59
CA TRP A 342 7.48 6.58 -8.45
C TRP A 342 6.09 7.16 -8.14
N LEU A 343 5.99 8.17 -7.27
CA LEU A 343 4.73 8.90 -7.02
C LEU A 343 4.13 9.54 -8.29
N GLN A 344 4.97 9.86 -9.28
CA GLN A 344 4.54 10.42 -10.55
C GLN A 344 4.13 9.35 -11.58
N GLU A 345 4.83 8.22 -11.59
CA GLU A 345 4.76 7.23 -12.67
C GLU A 345 3.87 6.02 -12.37
N HIS A 346 3.62 5.66 -11.10
CA HIS A 346 2.82 4.48 -10.80
C HIS A 346 1.36 4.62 -11.26
N GLU A 347 0.80 3.51 -11.75
CA GLU A 347 -0.57 3.42 -12.28
C GLU A 347 -1.45 2.44 -11.49
N THR A 348 -0.90 1.84 -10.43
CA THR A 348 -1.54 0.85 -9.57
C THR A 348 -2.50 1.50 -8.58
N GLU A 349 -3.40 0.72 -7.97
CA GLU A 349 -4.30 1.19 -6.91
C GLU A 349 -3.59 1.26 -5.53
N VAL A 350 -2.39 1.84 -5.49
CA VAL A 350 -1.66 2.12 -4.24
C VAL A 350 -1.97 3.54 -3.80
N PHE A 351 -2.65 3.69 -2.67
CA PHE A 351 -2.90 5.02 -2.09
C PHE A 351 -1.83 5.34 -1.06
N VAL A 352 -1.01 6.37 -1.32
CA VAL A 352 0.07 6.76 -0.40
C VAL A 352 -0.46 7.70 0.67
N ALA A 353 -0.40 7.30 1.94
CA ALA A 353 -0.71 8.16 3.07
C ALA A 353 0.60 8.53 3.79
N ALA A 354 1.08 9.76 3.60
CA ALA A 354 2.31 10.23 4.23
C ALA A 354 2.02 11.19 5.37
N THR A 355 2.83 11.19 6.43
CA THR A 355 2.72 12.14 7.55
C THR A 355 4.02 12.91 7.75
N ALA A 356 3.90 14.17 8.17
CA ALA A 356 5.05 15.00 8.52
C ALA A 356 4.72 15.99 9.64
N ASN A 357 5.70 16.22 10.53
CA ASN A 357 5.59 17.18 11.62
C ASN A 357 6.37 18.48 11.32
N ARG A 358 7.45 18.40 10.54
CA ARG A 358 8.43 19.46 10.32
C ARG A 358 8.56 19.80 8.84
N VAL A 359 7.87 20.86 8.43
CA VAL A 359 7.81 21.29 7.02
C VAL A 359 9.14 21.77 6.46
N GLU A 360 10.02 22.30 7.31
CA GLU A 360 11.34 22.79 6.95
C GLU A 360 12.31 21.65 6.59
N MET A 361 12.03 20.43 7.04
CA MET A 361 12.81 19.24 6.73
C MET A 361 12.30 18.52 5.48
N LEU A 362 11.13 18.91 4.96
CA LEU A 362 10.55 18.30 3.77
C LEU A 362 11.24 18.83 2.50
N PRO A 363 11.72 17.94 1.61
CA PRO A 363 12.17 18.32 0.30
C PRO A 363 11.06 19.05 -0.48
N PRO A 364 11.32 20.22 -1.09
CA PRO A 364 10.35 20.95 -1.88
C PRO A 364 9.73 20.12 -3.02
N GLU A 365 10.45 19.11 -3.51
CA GLU A 365 10.03 18.19 -4.57
C GLU A 365 8.76 17.40 -4.21
N LEU A 366 8.59 17.03 -2.93
CA LEU A 366 7.44 16.25 -2.43
C LEU A 366 6.17 17.11 -2.28
N VAL A 367 6.33 18.40 -1.98
CA VAL A 367 5.22 19.32 -1.69
C VAL A 367 4.60 19.90 -2.96
N ARG A 368 5.22 19.70 -4.13
CA ARG A 368 4.68 20.20 -5.40
C ARG A 368 3.38 19.45 -5.77
N LYS A 369 2.41 20.18 -6.33
CA LYS A 369 1.16 19.57 -6.83
C LYS A 369 1.44 18.47 -7.87
N GLY A 370 0.66 17.39 -7.83
CA GLY A 370 0.77 16.25 -8.74
C GLY A 370 1.61 15.06 -8.24
N ARG A 371 2.11 15.10 -7.01
CA ARG A 371 2.74 13.93 -6.33
C ARG A 371 1.74 13.26 -5.41
N PHE A 372 1.18 14.08 -4.52
CA PHE A 372 -0.03 13.76 -3.78
C PHE A 372 -1.23 14.42 -4.46
N ASP A 373 -2.40 13.80 -4.33
CA ASP A 373 -3.66 14.38 -4.80
C ASP A 373 -4.03 15.61 -3.96
N GLU A 374 -3.67 15.58 -2.67
CA GLU A 374 -3.90 16.68 -1.74
C GLU A 374 -2.85 16.71 -0.62
N ILE A 375 -2.55 17.92 -0.15
CA ILE A 375 -1.76 18.15 1.06
C ILE A 375 -2.70 18.73 2.10
N PHE A 376 -2.91 18.01 3.19
CA PHE A 376 -3.76 18.45 4.28
C PHE A 376 -2.94 19.01 5.43
N PHE A 377 -3.38 20.14 5.96
CA PHE A 377 -2.91 20.67 7.23
C PHE A 377 -3.85 20.22 8.35
N VAL A 378 -3.27 19.51 9.33
CA VAL A 378 -3.94 19.05 10.53
C VAL A 378 -3.54 19.95 11.68
N ASP A 379 -4.41 20.89 12.01
CA ASP A 379 -4.21 21.84 13.10
C ASP A 379 -4.70 21.28 14.44
N LEU A 380 -4.61 22.09 15.49
CA LEU A 380 -5.28 21.84 16.75
C LEU A 380 -6.80 21.67 16.56
N PRO A 381 -7.42 20.72 17.28
CA PRO A 381 -8.84 20.49 17.18
C PRO A 381 -9.63 21.72 17.68
N ASN A 382 -10.65 22.10 16.92
CA ASN A 382 -11.62 23.10 17.35
C ASN A 382 -12.52 22.53 18.47
N ARG A 383 -13.45 23.35 19.00
CA ARG A 383 -14.30 22.94 20.12
C ARG A 383 -15.15 21.69 19.79
N THR A 384 -15.75 21.62 18.61
CA THR A 384 -16.60 20.49 18.24
C THR A 384 -15.76 19.23 18.05
N GLU A 385 -14.60 19.36 17.41
CA GLU A 385 -13.65 18.24 17.23
C GLU A 385 -13.14 17.72 18.58
N ARG A 386 -12.82 18.60 19.54
CA ARG A 386 -12.42 18.17 20.89
C ARG A 386 -13.51 17.39 21.60
N ALA A 387 -14.78 17.81 21.47
CA ALA A 387 -15.90 17.06 22.02
C ALA A 387 -16.01 15.67 21.38
N ASP A 388 -15.80 15.56 20.06
CA ASP A 388 -15.83 14.27 19.37
C ASP A 388 -14.66 13.36 19.77
N ILE A 389 -13.45 13.92 19.87
CA ILE A 389 -12.26 13.20 20.36
C ILE A 389 -12.49 12.69 21.79
N LEU A 390 -12.99 13.52 22.69
CA LEU A 390 -13.32 13.13 24.06
C LEU A 390 -14.36 12.00 24.08
N ARG A 391 -15.42 12.06 23.26
CA ARG A 391 -16.41 10.98 23.16
C ARG A 391 -15.78 9.66 22.72
N VAL A 392 -14.87 9.68 21.75
CA VAL A 392 -14.16 8.48 21.29
C VAL A 392 -13.36 7.85 22.43
N HIS A 393 -12.56 8.65 23.15
CA HIS A 393 -11.73 8.12 24.24
C HIS A 393 -12.54 7.70 25.47
N LEU A 394 -13.61 8.42 25.82
CA LEU A 394 -14.50 8.06 26.93
C LEU A 394 -15.18 6.71 26.70
N ARG A 395 -15.67 6.45 25.47
CA ARG A 395 -16.28 5.15 25.11
C ARG A 395 -15.31 3.97 25.24
N ALA A 396 -14.00 4.21 25.17
CA ALA A 396 -12.99 3.17 25.29
C ALA A 396 -12.71 2.78 26.75
N VAL A 397 -13.03 3.64 27.73
CA VAL A 397 -12.68 3.46 29.14
C VAL A 397 -13.88 3.41 30.08
N GLU A 398 -15.06 3.83 29.62
CA GLU A 398 -16.29 3.89 30.41
C GLU A 398 -17.50 3.44 29.58
N GLU A 399 -18.26 2.47 30.10
CA GLU A 399 -19.43 1.92 29.40
C GLU A 399 -20.60 2.92 29.41
N ASP A 400 -20.76 3.68 30.50
CA ASP A 400 -21.77 4.72 30.64
C ASP A 400 -21.15 6.09 30.95
N ALA A 401 -20.84 6.82 29.88
CA ALA A 401 -20.33 8.19 29.95
C ALA A 401 -21.45 9.26 29.91
N THR A 402 -22.72 8.90 30.11
CA THR A 402 -23.85 9.86 29.95
C THR A 402 -23.85 10.97 31.01
N SER A 403 -23.24 10.72 32.16
CA SER A 403 -23.09 11.69 33.26
C SER A 403 -21.92 12.66 33.07
N ILE A 404 -21.07 12.43 32.06
CA ILE A 404 -19.88 13.25 31.78
C ILE A 404 -20.26 14.37 30.81
N ASP A 405 -20.08 15.61 31.25
CA ASP A 405 -20.35 16.81 30.46
C ASP A 405 -19.19 17.08 29.48
N VAL A 406 -19.26 16.41 28.33
CA VAL A 406 -18.24 16.53 27.28
C VAL A 406 -18.13 17.95 26.75
N ASP A 407 -19.22 18.70 26.66
CA ASP A 407 -19.20 20.04 26.09
C ASP A 407 -18.46 21.01 27.02
N LYS A 408 -18.62 20.87 28.34
CA LYS A 408 -17.85 21.60 29.34
C LYS A 408 -16.35 21.23 29.30
N LEU A 409 -16.02 19.95 29.13
CA LEU A 409 -14.63 19.51 28.97
C LEU A 409 -14.01 20.06 27.69
N ALA A 410 -14.76 20.10 26.59
CA ALA A 410 -14.29 20.67 25.33
C ALA A 410 -14.04 22.18 25.42
N GLU A 411 -14.83 22.92 26.22
CA GLU A 411 -14.59 24.34 26.51
C GLU A 411 -13.30 24.55 27.32
N SER A 412 -13.05 23.73 28.34
CA SER A 412 -11.89 23.89 29.24
C SER A 412 -10.56 23.41 28.64
N THR A 413 -10.62 22.59 27.60
CA THR A 413 -9.45 22.02 26.91
C THR A 413 -9.08 22.76 25.63
N ALA A 414 -9.33 24.07 25.58
CA ALA A 414 -8.84 24.90 24.49
C ALA A 414 -7.32 24.72 24.31
N GLN A 415 -6.87 24.60 23.06
CA GLN A 415 -5.46 24.43 22.66
C GLN A 415 -4.84 23.04 22.95
N TYR A 416 -5.60 22.09 23.49
CA TYR A 416 -5.11 20.72 23.66
C TYR A 416 -5.14 19.95 22.33
N THR A 417 -4.15 19.11 22.13
CA THR A 417 -4.06 18.15 21.03
C THR A 417 -4.89 16.89 21.31
N GLY A 418 -5.20 16.10 20.28
CA GLY A 418 -5.94 14.86 20.46
C GLY A 418 -5.23 13.87 21.41
N ALA A 419 -3.91 13.76 21.29
CA ALA A 419 -3.10 12.91 22.17
C ALA A 419 -3.13 13.36 23.64
N GLU A 420 -3.20 14.67 23.90
CA GLU A 420 -3.35 15.18 25.26
C GLU A 420 -4.76 14.93 25.81
N LEU A 421 -5.80 15.02 24.98
CA LEU A 421 -7.17 14.66 25.38
C LEU A 421 -7.28 13.16 25.73
N GLU A 422 -6.63 12.29 24.94
CA GLU A 422 -6.51 10.86 25.27
C GLU A 422 -5.82 10.67 26.62
N ALA A 423 -4.69 11.35 26.83
CA ALA A 423 -3.92 11.26 28.07
C ALA A 423 -4.75 11.72 29.28
N ILE A 424 -5.50 12.83 29.14
CA ILE A 424 -6.42 13.34 30.17
C ILE A 424 -7.45 12.28 30.56
N VAL A 425 -8.13 11.69 29.58
CA VAL A 425 -9.18 10.68 29.84
C VAL A 425 -8.60 9.44 30.50
N ARG A 426 -7.44 8.97 30.03
CA ARG A 426 -6.74 7.81 30.61
C ARG A 426 -6.30 8.08 32.05
N GLU A 427 -5.71 9.23 32.33
CA GLU A 427 -5.25 9.59 33.67
C GLU A 427 -6.43 9.75 34.64
N ALA A 428 -7.50 10.41 34.20
CA ALA A 428 -8.72 10.55 35.01
C ALA A 428 -9.34 9.19 35.36
N LYS A 429 -9.27 8.20 34.46
CA LYS A 429 -9.71 6.83 34.74
C LYS A 429 -8.83 6.15 35.79
N ILE A 430 -7.51 6.37 35.74
CA ILE A 430 -6.58 5.86 36.74
C ILE A 430 -6.91 6.45 38.13
N GLU A 431 -7.05 7.77 38.21
CA GLU A 431 -7.38 8.47 39.47
C GLU A 431 -8.72 8.03 40.07
N ALA A 432 -9.77 7.92 39.24
CA ALA A 432 -11.05 7.38 39.67
C ALA A 432 -10.93 5.95 40.21
N THR A 433 -10.13 5.10 39.54
CA THR A 433 -9.91 3.72 39.96
C THR A 433 -9.16 3.64 41.29
N LEU A 434 -8.08 4.43 41.46
CA LEU A 434 -7.30 4.48 42.70
C LEU A 434 -8.13 5.00 43.88
N SER A 435 -9.04 5.93 43.61
CA SER A 435 -9.94 6.52 44.59
C SER A 435 -11.22 5.70 44.83
N SER A 436 -11.39 4.58 44.12
CA SER A 436 -12.63 3.77 44.14
C SER A 436 -13.91 4.60 43.89
N SER A 437 -13.80 5.61 43.01
CA SER A 437 -14.89 6.51 42.63
C SER A 437 -15.30 6.31 41.16
N ALA A 438 -16.47 6.84 40.80
CA ALA A 438 -16.89 6.89 39.40
C ALA A 438 -16.07 7.95 38.64
N LEU A 439 -15.86 7.73 37.34
CA LEU A 439 -15.31 8.74 36.45
C LEU A 439 -16.36 9.84 36.25
N THR A 440 -16.09 11.05 36.75
CA THR A 440 -16.99 12.21 36.60
C THR A 440 -16.30 13.36 35.87
N THR A 441 -17.10 14.33 35.42
CA THR A 441 -16.61 15.57 34.80
C THR A 441 -15.58 16.27 35.69
N GLU A 442 -15.79 16.29 37.00
CA GLU A 442 -14.91 16.94 37.97
C GLU A 442 -13.54 16.27 38.04
N VAL A 443 -13.49 14.93 38.09
CA VAL A 443 -12.22 14.19 38.10
C VAL A 443 -11.41 14.48 36.84
N ILE A 444 -12.07 14.53 35.68
CA ILE A 444 -11.41 14.86 34.42
C ILE A 444 -10.91 16.32 34.43
N MET A 445 -11.70 17.27 34.93
CA MET A 445 -11.31 18.66 35.06
C MET A 445 -10.10 18.86 35.98
N ASP A 446 -10.01 18.09 37.06
CA ASP A 446 -8.87 18.13 37.97
C ASP A 446 -7.58 17.70 37.24
N VAL A 447 -7.63 16.66 36.41
CA VAL A 447 -6.50 16.25 35.55
C VAL A 447 -6.17 17.30 34.50
N VAL A 448 -7.17 17.91 33.85
CA VAL A 448 -6.97 19.00 32.87
C VAL A 448 -6.15 20.14 33.49
N SER A 449 -6.37 20.46 34.78
CA SER A 449 -5.65 21.53 35.46
C SER A 449 -4.15 21.23 35.70
N GLN A 450 -3.74 19.96 35.59
CA GLN A 450 -2.38 19.50 35.87
C GLN A 450 -1.51 19.38 34.62
N ILE A 451 -2.12 19.33 33.43
CA ILE A 451 -1.41 19.15 32.16
C ILE A 451 -1.11 20.52 31.53
N VAL A 452 0.13 20.68 31.06
CA VAL A 452 0.55 21.87 30.31
C VAL A 452 0.43 21.57 28.82
N PRO A 453 -0.41 22.29 28.05
CA PRO A 453 -0.58 22.04 26.62
C PRO A 453 0.70 22.22 25.82
N LEU A 454 0.92 21.35 24.83
CA LEU A 454 2.02 21.36 23.88
C LEU A 454 2.16 22.73 23.20
N VAL A 455 1.03 23.38 22.91
CA VAL A 455 0.98 24.69 22.25
C VAL A 455 1.75 25.76 23.00
N ARG A 456 1.77 25.69 24.34
CA ARG A 456 2.51 26.67 25.16
C ARG A 456 4.02 26.44 25.13
N THR A 457 4.46 25.20 24.90
CA THR A 457 5.88 24.84 24.87
C THR A 457 6.47 24.94 23.46
N HIS A 458 5.65 24.81 22.41
CA HIS A 458 6.06 24.78 21.00
C HIS A 458 5.36 25.85 20.15
N GLU A 459 5.06 27.00 20.75
CA GLU A 459 4.27 28.07 20.13
C GLU A 459 4.90 28.55 18.81
N LYS A 460 6.23 28.71 18.77
CA LYS A 460 6.95 29.22 17.61
C LYS A 460 6.90 28.23 16.45
N GLU A 461 7.12 26.95 16.72
CA GLU A 461 7.07 25.87 15.74
C GLU A 461 5.66 25.73 15.15
N ILE A 462 4.63 25.78 15.99
CA ILE A 462 3.23 25.69 15.54
C ILE A 462 2.85 26.92 14.70
N ARG A 463 3.27 28.12 15.10
CA ARG A 463 3.04 29.35 14.33
C ARG A 463 3.69 29.24 12.94
N HIS A 464 4.94 28.79 12.89
CA HIS A 464 5.65 28.57 11.62
C HIS A 464 4.94 27.55 10.73
N LEU A 465 4.47 26.43 11.30
CA LEU A 465 3.71 25.41 10.56
C LEU A 465 2.41 25.98 9.97
N ARG A 466 1.67 26.78 10.73
CA ARG A 466 0.45 27.44 10.26
C ARG A 466 0.72 28.43 9.13
N GLU A 467 1.73 29.29 9.29
CA GLU A 467 2.14 30.23 8.24
C GLU A 467 2.53 29.53 6.94
N TRP A 468 3.26 28.42 7.05
CA TRP A 468 3.62 27.59 5.91
C TRP A 468 2.38 27.01 5.21
N ALA A 469 1.41 26.52 5.99
CA ALA A 469 0.22 25.83 5.52
C ALA A 469 -0.76 26.75 4.76
N THR A 470 -0.90 28.01 5.18
CA THR A 470 -1.86 28.99 4.61
C THR A 470 -1.91 29.01 3.09
N TYR A 471 -0.77 28.85 2.42
CA TYR A 471 -0.66 28.92 0.96
C TYR A 471 -0.32 27.58 0.29
N ARG A 472 -0.15 26.50 1.06
CA ARG A 472 0.44 25.23 0.58
C ARG A 472 -0.41 24.01 0.87
N ALA A 473 -1.31 24.07 1.85
CA ALA A 473 -2.08 22.93 2.29
C ALA A 473 -3.56 23.31 2.50
N ARG A 474 -4.43 22.34 2.27
CA ARG A 474 -5.86 22.44 2.56
C ARG A 474 -6.10 22.12 4.04
N SER A 475 -6.95 22.87 4.73
CA SER A 475 -7.36 22.50 6.09
C SER A 475 -8.06 21.13 6.10
N ALA A 476 -7.67 20.26 7.04
CA ALA A 476 -8.35 18.99 7.29
C ALA A 476 -9.68 19.14 8.03
N SER A 477 -9.92 20.31 8.63
CA SER A 477 -11.08 20.64 9.49
C SER A 477 -11.92 21.76 8.89
N THR A 478 -13.21 21.81 9.24
CA THR A 478 -14.18 22.77 8.66
C THR A 478 -14.03 24.20 9.18
N ASP A 479 -13.51 24.37 10.40
CA ASP A 479 -13.42 25.68 11.05
C ASP A 479 -11.96 26.14 11.13
N THR A 480 -11.64 27.22 10.41
CA THR A 480 -10.31 27.84 10.39
C THR A 480 -10.10 28.86 11.51
N GLY A 481 -11.01 28.93 12.49
CA GLY A 481 -11.06 29.96 13.55
C GLY A 481 -9.84 30.08 14.47
N VAL A 482 -8.75 29.35 14.24
CA VAL A 482 -7.56 29.32 15.11
C VAL A 482 -6.48 30.35 14.70
N LEU A 483 -6.67 31.08 13.59
CA LEU A 483 -5.80 32.22 13.24
C LEU A 483 -6.00 33.44 14.17
N ALA A 484 -7.09 33.51 14.94
CA ALA A 484 -7.43 34.68 15.74
C ALA A 484 -6.64 34.87 17.05
N PHE A 485 -5.72 33.96 17.42
CA PHE A 485 -5.02 34.00 18.72
C PHE A 485 -3.66 34.73 18.69
N PHE A 486 -2.94 34.71 17.56
CA PHE A 486 -1.65 35.41 17.48
C PHE A 486 -1.79 36.88 17.11
N ASP A 487 -2.90 37.25 16.44
CA ASP A 487 -3.19 38.64 16.12
C ASP A 487 -3.70 39.45 17.33
N SER A 488 -4.12 38.80 18.42
CA SER A 488 -4.67 39.47 19.61
C SER A 488 -3.66 39.75 20.72
N ASN A 489 -2.39 39.39 20.56
CA ASN A 489 -1.32 39.63 21.56
C ASN A 489 -0.28 40.66 21.09
N ASP A 490 -0.48 41.29 19.92
CA ASP A 490 0.36 42.37 19.38
C ASP A 490 -0.29 43.78 19.49
N GLU A 491 -1.37 43.91 20.29
CA GLU A 491 -1.89 45.20 20.80
C GLU A 491 -1.72 45.27 22.32
#